data_AF-A0A1X1NCD2-F1
#
_entry.id   AF-A0A1X1NCD2-F1
#
_cell.length_a   1.000
_cell.length_b   1.000
_cell.length_c   1.000
_cell.angle_alpha   90.00
_cell.angle_beta   90.00
_cell.angle_gamma   90.00
#
_symmetry.space_group_name_H-M   'P 1'
#
loop_
_entity.id
_entity.type
_entity.pdbx_description
1 polymer ?
#
loop_
_entity_poly.entity_id
_entity_poly.type
_entity_poly.pdbx_seq_one_letter_code
_entity_poly.pdbx_strand_id
1 'polypeptide(L)'
;MAETDPPQRQPLTGGPAKRRRRAMPWACVAALAVVAAVVPIALTSRNGGAPPPAAQPTAPGIAIAIAARQPTPSARKSPAGIPAIRLKGSGKQASAPFAVTDGLAVFRSTCSSCAANFIVELLDPSGQTKDLLVNTIGRYDGSKGVGLSAGRYRLNVTADAAWSVTVTQPRDKKPAPLPQTYTGKGDHVRGPFDADHAVDMRADNRGQGNFIVVVLDAEGGVQDLAFNEIGTSAAPEWHRCSATGRTTSM
;
A
#
# COMPACT_ATOMS: atom_id res chain seq x y z
N MET A 1 64.78 -51.93 -49.56
CA MET A 1 64.60 -51.72 -51.01
C MET A 1 63.53 -50.66 -51.21
N ALA A 2 63.80 -49.74 -52.13
CA ALA A 2 62.92 -48.74 -52.73
C ALA A 2 62.50 -47.52 -51.88
N GLU A 3 63.29 -46.47 -52.08
CA GLU A 3 63.00 -45.04 -52.13
C GLU A 3 61.67 -44.68 -52.84
N THR A 4 61.03 -43.60 -52.41
CA THR A 4 60.47 -42.55 -53.30
C THR A 4 59.88 -41.39 -52.47
N ASP A 5 60.46 -40.20 -52.65
CA ASP A 5 59.83 -38.88 -52.41
C ASP A 5 59.88 -38.16 -53.77
N PRO A 6 58.86 -37.40 -54.25
CA PRO A 6 58.60 -35.99 -53.83
C PRO A 6 57.12 -35.52 -54.07
N PRO A 7 56.75 -34.21 -54.21
CA PRO A 7 57.13 -32.96 -53.53
C PRO A 7 55.95 -32.10 -52.96
N GLN A 8 56.28 -31.24 -51.98
CA GLN A 8 55.89 -29.81 -51.77
C GLN A 8 54.43 -29.31 -51.96
N ARG A 9 53.86 -28.69 -50.89
CA ARG A 9 53.52 -27.24 -50.76
C ARG A 9 52.65 -26.97 -49.52
N GLN A 10 53.04 -25.97 -48.70
CA GLN A 10 52.20 -25.36 -47.67
C GLN A 10 51.17 -24.39 -48.29
N PRO A 11 50.08 -24.04 -47.58
CA PRO A 11 50.09 -22.72 -46.93
C PRO A 11 49.38 -22.62 -45.56
N LEU A 12 50.00 -21.77 -44.73
CA LEU A 12 49.43 -20.70 -43.89
C LEU A 12 48.44 -21.07 -42.76
N THR A 13 48.97 -20.92 -41.55
CA THR A 13 48.32 -20.89 -40.25
C THR A 13 47.28 -19.77 -40.14
N GLY A 14 45.99 -20.14 -40.09
CA GLY A 14 44.90 -19.25 -39.68
C GLY A 14 44.64 -19.35 -38.18
N GLY A 15 45.03 -18.33 -37.41
CA GLY A 15 44.64 -18.19 -36.00
C GLY A 15 43.14 -17.85 -35.84
N PRO A 16 42.51 -18.18 -34.70
CA PRO A 16 41.07 -18.01 -34.53
C PRO A 16 40.64 -16.53 -34.42
N ALA A 17 39.62 -16.18 -35.19
CA ALA A 17 39.04 -14.85 -35.32
C ALA A 17 38.46 -14.32 -34.00
N LYS A 18 38.86 -13.09 -33.60
CA LYS A 18 38.27 -12.34 -32.48
C LYS A 18 36.82 -11.96 -32.78
N ARG A 19 35.88 -12.57 -32.03
CA ARG A 19 34.44 -12.25 -32.05
C ARG A 19 34.22 -10.84 -31.48
N ARG A 20 33.88 -9.88 -32.33
CA ARG A 20 33.48 -8.52 -31.94
C ARG A 20 32.24 -8.58 -31.03
N ARG A 21 32.39 -8.21 -29.75
CA ARG A 21 31.27 -8.00 -28.83
C ARG A 21 30.54 -6.73 -29.25
N ARG A 22 29.28 -6.86 -29.68
CA ARG A 22 28.37 -5.72 -29.84
C ARG A 22 27.92 -5.30 -28.43
N ALA A 23 28.21 -4.05 -28.07
CA ALA A 23 27.65 -3.41 -26.88
C ALA A 23 26.15 -3.20 -27.10
N MET A 24 25.34 -3.55 -26.10
CA MET A 24 23.90 -3.32 -26.08
C MET A 24 23.61 -2.37 -24.91
N PRO A 25 22.97 -1.21 -25.13
CA PRO A 25 22.87 -0.18 -24.11
C PRO A 25 21.57 -0.27 -23.30
N TRP A 26 21.69 0.22 -22.06
CA TRP A 26 20.65 0.76 -21.15
C TRP A 26 19.90 -0.23 -20.27
N ALA A 27 20.50 -0.49 -19.11
CA ALA A 27 19.79 -0.92 -17.91
C ALA A 27 19.06 0.29 -17.30
N CYS A 28 17.73 0.22 -17.23
CA CYS A 28 16.91 1.13 -16.44
C CYS A 28 17.13 0.83 -14.95
N VAL A 29 18.03 1.57 -14.31
CA VAL A 29 18.16 1.57 -12.84
C VAL A 29 17.09 2.48 -12.28
N ALA A 30 15.96 1.91 -11.85
CA ALA A 30 14.98 2.63 -11.03
C ALA A 30 15.49 2.65 -9.58
N ALA A 31 16.26 3.67 -9.23
CA ALA A 31 16.64 3.94 -7.84
C ALA A 31 15.46 4.62 -7.12
N LEU A 32 14.76 3.88 -6.25
CA LEU A 32 13.79 4.44 -5.31
C LEU A 32 14.55 4.95 -4.08
N ALA A 33 14.68 6.27 -3.97
CA ALA A 33 15.21 6.94 -2.78
C ALA A 33 14.14 6.98 -1.68
N VAL A 34 14.44 6.41 -0.52
CA VAL A 34 13.67 6.59 0.71
C VAL A 34 14.04 7.96 1.29
N VAL A 35 13.14 8.93 1.19
CA VAL A 35 13.30 10.23 1.86
C VAL A 35 12.84 10.09 3.31
N ALA A 36 13.79 9.96 4.23
CA ALA A 36 13.56 10.18 5.64
C ALA A 36 13.47 11.69 5.90
N ALA A 37 12.27 12.22 6.12
CA ALA A 37 12.08 13.60 6.52
C ALA A 37 12.43 13.77 8.00
N VAL A 38 13.62 14.34 8.27
CA VAL A 38 13.99 14.86 9.59
C VAL A 38 13.41 16.27 9.71
N VAL A 39 12.45 16.46 10.61
CA VAL A 39 11.90 17.78 10.95
C VAL A 39 12.76 18.40 12.05
N PRO A 40 13.42 19.56 11.84
CA PRO A 40 13.98 20.32 12.95
C PRO A 40 12.85 21.04 13.71
N ILE A 41 12.71 20.69 14.98
CA ILE A 41 11.83 21.39 15.92
C ILE A 41 12.45 22.76 16.23
N ALA A 42 11.87 23.83 15.69
CA ALA A 42 12.17 25.18 16.14
C ALA A 42 11.28 25.52 17.36
N LEU A 43 11.83 25.40 18.57
CA LEU A 43 11.23 26.01 19.76
C LEU A 43 11.40 27.52 19.67
N THR A 44 10.29 28.25 19.54
CA THR A 44 10.23 29.67 19.91
C THR A 44 9.23 29.85 21.04
N SER A 45 9.77 30.17 22.21
CA SER A 45 9.01 30.51 23.41
C SER A 45 8.45 31.93 23.24
N ARG A 46 7.13 32.08 23.33
CA ARG A 46 6.47 33.40 23.45
C ARG A 46 5.70 33.45 24.76
N ASN A 47 6.28 34.19 25.71
CA ASN A 47 5.59 34.74 26.87
C ASN A 47 4.57 35.79 26.40
N GLY A 48 3.31 35.64 26.83
CA GLY A 48 2.27 36.66 26.70
C GLY A 48 1.11 36.32 27.64
N GLY A 49 0.96 37.11 28.71
CA GLY A 49 0.08 36.85 29.84
C GLY A 49 -1.42 36.89 29.52
N ALA A 50 -2.17 36.05 30.23
CA ALA A 50 -3.63 36.02 30.22
C ALA A 50 -4.20 37.09 31.18
N PRO A 51 -5.22 37.88 30.77
CA PRO A 51 -6.04 38.66 31.71
C PRO A 51 -7.15 37.80 32.37
N PRO A 52 -7.61 38.16 33.57
CA PRO A 52 -8.57 37.38 34.38
C PRO A 52 -10.03 37.44 33.87
N PRO A 53 -10.90 36.51 34.33
CA PRO A 53 -12.23 36.29 33.75
C PRO A 53 -13.27 37.32 34.24
N ALA A 54 -14.08 37.84 33.31
CA ALA A 54 -15.24 38.67 33.63
C ALA A 54 -16.46 37.80 33.97
N ALA A 55 -17.18 38.21 35.02
CA ALA A 55 -18.34 37.54 35.60
C ALA A 55 -19.61 37.61 34.73
N GLN A 56 -20.45 36.59 34.90
CA GLN A 56 -21.73 36.32 34.23
C GLN A 56 -22.86 37.30 34.64
N PRO A 57 -23.91 37.44 33.81
CA PRO A 57 -25.27 37.70 34.28
C PRO A 57 -26.09 36.40 34.33
N THR A 58 -26.63 36.11 35.50
CA THR A 58 -27.66 35.09 35.79
C THR A 58 -28.97 35.38 35.04
N ALA A 59 -29.50 34.38 34.33
CA ALA A 59 -30.87 34.41 33.78
C ALA A 59 -31.85 33.65 34.70
N PRO A 60 -33.09 34.14 34.88
CA PRO A 60 -34.09 33.54 35.75
C PRO A 60 -34.72 32.28 35.14
N GLY A 61 -35.12 31.37 36.03
CA GLY A 61 -35.64 30.04 35.67
C GLY A 61 -37.13 29.96 35.32
N ILE A 62 -37.49 28.71 35.01
CA ILE A 62 -38.80 28.06 34.94
C ILE A 62 -39.47 28.02 33.56
N ALA A 63 -39.45 26.82 32.94
CA ALA A 63 -40.65 26.02 32.68
C ALA A 63 -40.22 24.65 32.11
N ILE A 64 -40.40 23.57 32.88
CA ILE A 64 -40.25 22.19 32.38
C ILE A 64 -41.55 21.84 31.66
N ALA A 65 -41.55 21.95 30.33
CA ALA A 65 -42.58 21.34 29.51
C ALA A 65 -42.32 19.83 29.44
N ILE A 66 -43.23 19.05 30.03
CA ILE A 66 -43.23 17.58 29.96
C ILE A 66 -43.64 17.21 28.54
N ALA A 67 -42.68 17.18 27.61
CA ALA A 67 -42.91 16.73 26.26
C ALA A 67 -43.28 15.23 26.29
N ALA A 68 -44.46 14.90 25.76
CA ALA A 68 -44.93 13.54 25.58
C ALA A 68 -43.85 12.72 24.85
N ARG A 69 -43.51 11.55 25.41
CA ARG A 69 -42.57 10.61 24.82
C ARG A 69 -43.03 10.24 23.42
N GLN A 70 -42.38 10.78 22.40
CA GLN A 70 -42.50 10.25 21.05
C GLN A 70 -42.12 8.76 21.08
N PRO A 71 -42.86 7.87 20.41
CA PRO A 71 -42.41 6.51 20.22
C PRO A 71 -41.06 6.57 19.51
N THR A 72 -40.02 6.10 20.19
CA THR A 72 -38.71 5.85 19.63
C THR A 72 -38.90 5.06 18.33
N PRO A 73 -38.40 5.54 17.17
CA PRO A 73 -38.30 4.69 16.01
C PRO A 73 -37.46 3.48 16.42
N SER A 74 -38.14 2.36 16.47
CA SER A 74 -37.65 1.02 16.75
C SER A 74 -36.26 0.84 16.14
N ALA A 75 -35.26 0.61 16.98
CA ALA A 75 -33.95 0.14 16.58
C ALA A 75 -34.14 -1.14 15.76
N ARG A 76 -34.02 -1.05 14.43
CA ARG A 76 -34.14 -2.21 13.54
C ARG A 76 -33.08 -2.20 12.45
N LYS A 77 -32.21 -3.21 12.59
CA LYS A 77 -31.12 -3.72 11.74
C LYS A 77 -29.78 -2.98 11.84
N SER A 78 -28.83 -3.61 12.55
CA SER A 78 -27.39 -3.46 12.33
C SER A 78 -26.81 -4.85 11.97
N PRO A 79 -25.80 -4.98 11.11
CA PRO A 79 -25.12 -3.94 10.32
C PRO A 79 -25.20 -4.22 8.81
N ALA A 80 -25.66 -3.26 8.02
CA ALA A 80 -25.18 -3.21 6.64
C ALA A 80 -23.70 -2.83 6.71
N GLY A 81 -22.80 -3.74 6.36
CA GLY A 81 -21.35 -3.49 6.43
C GLY A 81 -20.94 -2.25 5.64
N ILE A 82 -19.76 -1.71 5.93
CA ILE A 82 -19.29 -0.47 5.29
C ILE A 82 -19.27 -0.64 3.75
N PRO A 83 -20.03 0.18 3.00
CA PRO A 83 -20.11 0.05 1.56
C PRO A 83 -18.79 0.42 0.90
N ALA A 84 -18.47 -0.27 -0.19
CA ALA A 84 -17.28 0.05 -0.99
C ALA A 84 -17.46 1.40 -1.68
N ILE A 85 -16.39 2.20 -1.68
CA ILE A 85 -16.34 3.48 -2.40
C ILE A 85 -15.70 3.22 -3.75
N ARG A 86 -16.32 3.69 -4.83
CA ARG A 86 -15.81 3.53 -6.20
C ARG A 86 -15.49 4.88 -6.82
N LEU A 87 -14.23 5.05 -7.17
CA LEU A 87 -13.69 6.25 -7.79
C LEU A 87 -13.19 5.89 -9.18
N LYS A 88 -13.37 6.81 -10.13
CA LYS A 88 -12.91 6.66 -11.51
C LYS A 88 -12.54 8.02 -12.08
N GLY A 89 -11.67 8.03 -13.06
CA GLY A 89 -11.26 9.23 -13.78
C GLY A 89 -10.37 8.88 -14.96
N SER A 90 -9.74 9.90 -15.54
CA SER A 90 -8.81 9.74 -16.66
C SER A 90 -7.73 10.80 -16.60
N GLY A 91 -6.51 10.43 -16.97
CA GLY A 91 -5.40 11.36 -16.97
C GLY A 91 -5.03 11.83 -15.56
N LYS A 92 -4.37 12.99 -15.48
CA LYS A 92 -4.03 13.64 -14.22
C LYS A 92 -5.27 14.31 -13.61
N GLN A 93 -5.70 13.87 -12.43
CA GLN A 93 -6.95 14.32 -11.83
C GLN A 93 -6.99 14.07 -10.31
N ALA A 94 -7.58 15.01 -9.57
CA ALA A 94 -8.00 14.76 -8.18
C ALA A 94 -9.39 14.10 -8.15
N SER A 95 -9.58 13.09 -7.30
CA SER A 95 -10.89 12.44 -7.13
C SER A 95 -11.89 13.36 -6.43
N ALA A 96 -13.17 13.02 -6.52
CA ALA A 96 -14.15 13.51 -5.56
C ALA A 96 -13.72 13.11 -4.12
N PRO A 97 -13.99 13.94 -3.10
CA PRO A 97 -13.72 13.57 -1.73
C PRO A 97 -14.58 12.39 -1.29
N PHE A 98 -14.01 11.50 -0.49
CA PHE A 98 -14.69 10.33 0.05
C PHE A 98 -14.46 10.22 1.55
N ALA A 99 -15.45 9.70 2.27
CA ALA A 99 -15.36 9.51 3.71
C ALA A 99 -14.91 8.08 4.04
N VAL A 100 -14.01 7.95 5.02
CA VAL A 100 -13.63 6.66 5.60
C VAL A 100 -13.94 6.67 7.09
N THR A 101 -14.01 5.48 7.67
CA THR A 101 -14.13 5.26 9.11
C THR A 101 -12.75 4.91 9.65
N ASP A 102 -12.52 5.13 10.94
CA ASP A 102 -11.23 4.93 11.59
C ASP A 102 -10.77 3.46 11.54
N GLY A 103 -9.59 3.13 11.00
CA GLY A 103 -9.04 1.78 10.89
C GLY A 103 -8.48 1.46 9.49
N LEU A 104 -8.33 0.17 9.17
CA LEU A 104 -7.77 -0.25 7.88
C LEU A 104 -8.71 0.08 6.70
N ALA A 105 -8.17 0.82 5.72
CA ALA A 105 -8.74 1.00 4.40
C ALA A 105 -7.86 0.30 3.34
N VAL A 106 -8.48 -0.47 2.45
CA VAL A 106 -7.83 -1.15 1.34
C VAL A 106 -8.18 -0.46 0.04
N PHE A 107 -7.16 0.02 -0.66
CA PHE A 107 -7.28 0.70 -1.94
C PHE A 107 -6.90 -0.27 -3.04
N ARG A 108 -7.87 -0.74 -3.83
CA ARG A 108 -7.60 -1.47 -5.07
C ARG A 108 -7.60 -0.50 -6.25
N SER A 109 -6.44 -0.34 -6.87
CA SER A 109 -6.22 0.63 -7.95
C SER A 109 -5.99 -0.10 -9.27
N THR A 110 -6.55 0.43 -10.35
CA THR A 110 -6.40 -0.13 -11.69
C THR A 110 -6.12 0.98 -12.71
N CYS A 111 -5.13 0.77 -13.57
CA CYS A 111 -4.99 1.48 -14.84
C CYS A 111 -4.55 0.48 -15.92
N SER A 112 -5.52 -0.16 -16.59
CA SER A 112 -5.23 -1.22 -17.57
C SER A 112 -4.60 -0.73 -18.86
N SER A 113 -4.76 0.56 -19.17
CA SER A 113 -4.33 1.18 -20.42
C SER A 113 -3.23 2.22 -20.24
N CYS A 114 -2.73 2.42 -19.01
CA CYS A 114 -1.61 3.33 -18.78
C CYS A 114 -0.34 2.81 -19.48
N ALA A 115 0.40 3.71 -20.12
CA ALA A 115 1.71 3.45 -20.70
C ALA A 115 2.82 4.30 -20.06
N ALA A 116 2.45 5.39 -19.39
CA ALA A 116 3.34 6.27 -18.65
C ALA A 116 3.15 6.11 -17.12
N ASN A 117 3.60 7.11 -16.35
CA ASN A 117 3.47 7.10 -14.90
C ASN A 117 2.00 6.92 -14.47
N PHE A 118 1.76 5.89 -13.65
CA PHE A 118 0.54 5.74 -12.88
C PHE A 118 0.88 5.92 -11.41
N ILE A 119 0.53 7.08 -10.88
CA ILE A 119 0.81 7.50 -9.50
C ILE A 119 -0.52 7.80 -8.83
N VAL A 120 -0.73 7.23 -7.65
CA VAL A 120 -1.92 7.48 -6.82
C VAL A 120 -1.45 7.89 -5.43
N GLU A 121 -1.65 9.15 -5.09
CA GLU A 121 -1.38 9.69 -3.75
C GLU A 121 -2.69 9.79 -2.97
N LEU A 122 -2.68 9.34 -1.72
CA LEU A 122 -3.76 9.57 -0.78
C LEU A 122 -3.53 10.91 -0.07
N LEU A 123 -4.48 11.83 -0.18
CA LEU A 123 -4.46 13.10 0.51
C LEU A 123 -5.33 13.04 1.77
N ASP A 124 -4.80 13.52 2.89
CA ASP A 124 -5.51 13.67 4.16
C ASP A 124 -6.56 14.81 4.11
N PRO A 125 -7.38 14.98 5.17
CA PRO A 125 -8.38 16.06 5.21
C PRO A 125 -7.82 17.49 5.10
N SER A 126 -6.53 17.70 5.41
CA SER A 126 -5.85 18.98 5.25
C SER A 126 -5.28 19.19 3.84
N GLY A 127 -5.38 18.18 2.98
CA GLY A 127 -4.88 18.18 1.61
C GLY A 127 -3.40 17.79 1.48
N GLN A 128 -2.76 17.34 2.55
CA GLN A 128 -1.38 16.86 2.52
C GLN A 128 -1.32 15.41 2.10
N THR A 129 -0.22 15.00 1.44
CA THR A 129 0.00 13.60 1.09
C THR A 129 0.17 12.78 2.37
N LYS A 130 -0.79 11.88 2.62
CA LYS A 130 -0.76 10.90 3.70
C LYS A 130 0.06 9.68 3.32
N ASP A 131 -0.09 9.20 2.08
CA ASP A 131 0.52 7.96 1.61
C ASP A 131 0.64 7.96 0.07
N LEU A 132 1.63 7.23 -0.45
CA LEU A 132 1.83 6.91 -1.85
C LEU A 132 1.29 5.50 -2.12
N LEU A 133 0.08 5.41 -2.66
CA LEU A 133 -0.64 4.14 -2.85
C LEU A 133 -0.11 3.34 -4.04
N VAL A 134 0.24 4.03 -5.11
CA VAL A 134 0.81 3.45 -6.34
C VAL A 134 1.86 4.39 -6.89
N ASN A 135 2.99 3.84 -7.33
CA ASN A 135 4.01 4.56 -8.09
C ASN A 135 4.67 3.60 -9.07
N THR A 136 4.17 3.56 -10.30
CA THR A 136 4.67 2.65 -11.34
C THR A 136 4.64 3.31 -12.71
N ILE A 137 5.27 2.66 -13.69
CA ILE A 137 5.20 3.02 -15.10
C ILE A 137 4.39 1.94 -15.83
N GLY A 138 3.37 2.38 -16.55
CA GLY A 138 2.52 1.53 -17.37
C GLY A 138 1.33 0.96 -16.60
N ARG A 139 0.93 -0.25 -17.00
CA ARG A 139 -0.31 -0.88 -16.53
C ARG A 139 -0.20 -1.30 -15.07
N TYR A 140 -1.31 -1.15 -14.33
CA TYR A 140 -1.39 -1.56 -12.93
C TYR A 140 -2.75 -2.17 -12.58
N ASP A 141 -2.72 -3.24 -11.78
CA ASP A 141 -3.87 -3.77 -11.03
C ASP A 141 -3.32 -4.38 -9.74
N GLY A 142 -3.61 -3.71 -8.63
CA GLY A 142 -3.05 -4.07 -7.33
C GLY A 142 -3.80 -3.40 -6.20
N SER A 143 -3.41 -3.72 -4.97
CA SER A 143 -4.02 -3.15 -3.78
C SER A 143 -3.02 -2.87 -2.67
N LYS A 144 -3.27 -1.80 -1.90
CA LYS A 144 -2.52 -1.42 -0.70
C LYS A 144 -3.45 -1.15 0.47
N GLY A 145 -3.05 -1.59 1.66
CA GLY A 145 -3.73 -1.32 2.93
C GLY A 145 -3.10 -0.12 3.61
N VAL A 146 -3.91 0.78 4.18
CA VAL A 146 -3.46 1.94 4.96
C VAL A 146 -4.37 2.11 6.17
N GLY A 147 -3.79 2.28 7.35
CA GLY A 147 -4.52 2.69 8.54
C GLY A 147 -4.87 4.19 8.49
N LEU A 148 -6.17 4.50 8.58
CA LEU A 148 -6.69 5.86 8.45
C LEU A 148 -7.56 6.22 9.64
N SER A 149 -7.49 7.47 10.08
CA SER A 149 -8.49 8.00 10.99
C SER A 149 -9.81 8.29 10.26
N ALA A 150 -10.92 8.30 11.00
CA ALA A 150 -12.20 8.73 10.43
C ALA A 150 -12.07 10.15 9.84
N GLY A 151 -12.50 10.34 8.59
CA GLY A 151 -12.28 11.61 7.92
C GLY A 151 -12.65 11.60 6.44
N ARG A 152 -12.47 12.76 5.80
CA ARG A 152 -12.71 12.96 4.36
C ARG A 152 -11.38 13.06 3.64
N TYR A 153 -11.13 12.14 2.72
CA TYR A 153 -9.88 12.01 1.97
C TYR A 153 -10.12 12.29 0.49
N ARG A 154 -9.02 12.49 -0.26
CA ARG A 154 -9.02 12.58 -1.72
C ARG A 154 -7.88 11.75 -2.29
N LEU A 155 -7.99 11.36 -3.55
CA LEU A 155 -6.86 10.86 -4.31
C LEU A 155 -6.33 11.96 -5.23
N ASN A 156 -5.03 12.13 -5.29
CA ASN A 156 -4.37 12.86 -6.37
C ASN A 156 -3.76 11.83 -7.32
N VAL A 157 -4.28 11.76 -8.54
CA VAL A 157 -3.89 10.73 -9.52
C VAL A 157 -3.12 11.38 -10.65
N THR A 158 -1.98 10.80 -11.00
CA THR A 158 -1.28 11.05 -12.27
C THR A 158 -1.38 9.79 -13.12
N ALA A 159 -1.92 9.92 -14.31
CA ALA A 159 -2.09 8.84 -15.28
C ALA A 159 -2.09 9.44 -16.69
N ASP A 160 -1.86 8.60 -17.70
CA ASP A 160 -2.04 8.92 -19.12
C ASP A 160 -3.31 8.27 -19.72
N ALA A 161 -4.02 7.46 -18.94
CA ALA A 161 -5.23 6.75 -19.37
C ALA A 161 -6.33 6.77 -18.30
N ALA A 162 -7.44 6.07 -18.57
CA ALA A 162 -8.53 5.86 -17.63
C ALA A 162 -8.08 4.99 -16.45
N TRP A 163 -8.49 5.39 -15.25
CA TRP A 163 -8.16 4.71 -14.00
C TRP A 163 -9.40 4.50 -13.14
N SER A 164 -9.31 3.52 -12.23
CA SER A 164 -10.32 3.29 -11.19
C SER A 164 -9.66 2.93 -9.87
N VAL A 165 -10.29 3.33 -8.77
CA VAL A 165 -9.90 2.95 -7.42
C VAL A 165 -11.14 2.53 -6.64
N THR A 166 -11.11 1.33 -6.04
CA THR A 166 -12.13 0.88 -5.10
C THR A 166 -11.55 0.88 -3.70
N VAL A 167 -12.21 1.56 -2.76
CA VAL A 167 -11.83 1.59 -1.34
C VAL A 167 -12.79 0.71 -0.56
N THR A 168 -12.24 -0.23 0.22
CA THR A 168 -13.00 -1.08 1.14
C THR A 168 -12.44 -0.97 2.56
N GLN A 169 -13.29 -1.23 3.56
CA GLN A 169 -12.89 -1.28 4.96
C GLN A 169 -13.34 -2.62 5.54
N PRO A 170 -12.42 -3.60 5.67
CA PRO A 170 -12.79 -5.00 5.86
C PRO A 170 -13.16 -5.39 7.30
N ARG A 171 -13.33 -4.43 8.22
CA ARG A 171 -13.63 -4.68 9.64
C ARG A 171 -14.90 -5.51 9.89
N ASP A 172 -15.88 -5.43 9.00
CA ASP A 172 -17.13 -6.21 9.09
C ASP A 172 -17.01 -7.56 8.37
N LYS A 173 -15.84 -7.89 7.83
CA LYS A 173 -15.60 -9.17 7.16
C LYS A 173 -15.21 -10.21 8.18
N LYS A 174 -15.89 -11.35 8.13
CA LYS A 174 -15.50 -12.53 8.89
C LYS A 174 -14.05 -12.91 8.50
N PRO A 175 -13.14 -13.07 9.46
CA PRO A 175 -11.77 -13.46 9.18
C PRO A 175 -11.71 -14.90 8.63
N ALA A 176 -10.76 -15.15 7.73
CA ALA A 176 -10.53 -16.48 7.17
C ALA A 176 -9.65 -17.32 8.13
N PRO A 177 -9.98 -18.61 8.33
CA PRO A 177 -9.14 -19.50 9.16
C PRO A 177 -7.81 -19.79 8.47
N LEU A 178 -6.78 -20.07 9.25
CA LEU A 178 -5.46 -20.49 8.75
C LEU A 178 -5.34 -22.03 8.70
N PRO A 179 -4.48 -22.59 7.82
CA PRO A 179 -3.59 -21.91 6.87
C PRO A 179 -4.31 -21.44 5.60
N GLN A 180 -3.73 -20.42 4.94
CA GLN A 180 -4.17 -19.92 3.63
C GLN A 180 -2.99 -19.87 2.66
N THR A 181 -3.25 -20.17 1.38
CA THR A 181 -2.23 -20.14 0.32
C THR A 181 -2.69 -19.24 -0.81
N TYR A 182 -1.79 -18.37 -1.28
CA TYR A 182 -2.05 -17.44 -2.38
C TYR A 182 -0.95 -17.52 -3.44
N THR A 183 -1.33 -17.29 -4.69
CA THR A 183 -0.41 -17.05 -5.80
C THR A 183 -0.81 -15.77 -6.52
N GLY A 184 0.16 -15.06 -7.09
CA GLY A 184 -0.13 -13.79 -7.75
C GLY A 184 1.11 -13.04 -8.20
N LYS A 185 0.88 -11.85 -8.75
CA LYS A 185 1.91 -10.88 -9.17
C LYS A 185 1.46 -9.47 -8.76
N GLY A 186 2.40 -8.61 -8.45
CA GLY A 186 2.14 -7.23 -8.02
C GLY A 186 1.62 -7.15 -6.58
N ASP A 187 1.07 -5.98 -6.23
CA ASP A 187 0.69 -5.67 -4.86
C ASP A 187 -0.68 -6.24 -4.51
N HIS A 188 -0.77 -6.96 -3.40
CA HIS A 188 -1.99 -7.62 -2.96
C HIS A 188 -2.17 -7.50 -1.45
N VAL A 189 -3.35 -7.05 -1.03
CA VAL A 189 -3.82 -7.23 0.35
C VAL A 189 -4.62 -8.52 0.41
N ARG A 190 -4.38 -9.32 1.44
CA ARG A 190 -5.11 -10.55 1.75
C ARG A 190 -5.58 -10.51 3.21
N GLY A 191 -6.61 -11.28 3.51
CA GLY A 191 -7.27 -11.28 4.82
C GLY A 191 -8.59 -10.50 4.85
N PRO A 192 -9.13 -10.21 6.04
CA PRO A 192 -8.54 -10.50 7.35
C PRO A 192 -8.41 -12.00 7.64
N PHE A 193 -7.48 -12.34 8.53
CA PHE A 193 -7.22 -13.72 8.96
C PHE A 193 -7.56 -13.90 10.43
N ASP A 194 -7.98 -15.10 10.79
CA ASP A 194 -8.24 -15.50 12.17
C ASP A 194 -6.93 -16.08 12.73
N ALA A 195 -6.17 -15.23 13.43
CA ALA A 195 -4.88 -15.56 13.99
C ALA A 195 -4.83 -15.11 15.46
N ASP A 196 -4.99 -16.07 16.37
CA ASP A 196 -4.91 -15.89 17.83
C ASP A 196 -3.55 -16.30 18.42
N HIS A 197 -2.61 -16.71 17.56
CA HIS A 197 -1.25 -17.14 17.92
C HIS A 197 -0.24 -16.76 16.83
N ALA A 198 1.04 -16.99 17.08
CA ALA A 198 2.09 -16.82 16.09
C ALA A 198 1.85 -17.69 14.85
N VAL A 199 1.99 -17.11 13.66
CA VAL A 199 1.74 -17.77 12.39
C VAL A 199 3.07 -17.97 11.66
N ASP A 200 3.30 -19.17 11.17
CA ASP A 200 4.41 -19.45 10.27
C ASP A 200 4.00 -19.08 8.84
N MET A 201 4.74 -18.16 8.23
CA MET A 201 4.58 -17.73 6.85
C MET A 201 5.65 -18.36 5.97
N ARG A 202 5.23 -18.76 4.76
CA ARG A 202 6.10 -19.27 3.72
C ARG A 202 5.87 -18.54 2.42
N ALA A 203 6.95 -18.11 1.76
CA ALA A 203 6.89 -17.46 0.47
C ALA A 203 7.86 -18.10 -0.55
N ASP A 204 7.48 -18.03 -1.83
CA ASP A 204 8.33 -18.34 -3.00
C ASP A 204 8.20 -17.15 -3.96
N ASN A 205 9.32 -16.50 -4.28
CA ASN A 205 9.35 -15.37 -5.20
C ASN A 205 10.23 -15.66 -6.42
N ARG A 206 9.64 -15.55 -7.60
CA ARG A 206 10.34 -15.64 -8.89
C ARG A 206 10.48 -14.28 -9.59
N GLY A 207 10.12 -13.20 -8.92
CA GLY A 207 10.28 -11.83 -9.40
C GLY A 207 11.74 -11.36 -9.36
N GLN A 208 12.06 -10.37 -10.18
CA GLN A 208 13.39 -9.76 -10.23
C GLN A 208 13.49 -8.44 -9.44
N GLY A 209 12.35 -7.93 -8.96
CA GLY A 209 12.27 -6.72 -8.16
C GLY A 209 12.15 -7.02 -6.66
N ASN A 210 11.78 -5.98 -5.90
CA ASN A 210 11.52 -6.12 -4.47
C ASN A 210 10.32 -7.05 -4.23
N PHE A 211 10.49 -7.97 -3.30
CA PHE A 211 9.44 -8.81 -2.76
C PHE A 211 9.28 -8.51 -1.28
N ILE A 212 8.22 -7.77 -0.98
CA ILE A 212 7.93 -7.27 0.35
C ILE A 212 6.58 -7.82 0.79
N VAL A 213 6.55 -8.43 1.96
CA VAL A 213 5.33 -8.85 2.63
C VAL A 213 5.31 -8.20 4.00
N VAL A 214 4.24 -7.44 4.25
CA VAL A 214 4.02 -6.75 5.52
C VAL A 214 2.76 -7.31 6.15
N VAL A 215 2.81 -7.58 7.45
CA VAL A 215 1.64 -7.96 8.25
C VAL A 215 1.04 -6.69 8.85
N LEU A 216 -0.25 -6.49 8.60
CA LEU A 216 -1.02 -5.38 9.14
C LEU A 216 -1.97 -5.87 10.24
N ASP A 217 -2.15 -5.06 11.27
CA ASP A 217 -3.25 -5.22 12.24
C ASP A 217 -4.61 -4.77 11.65
N ALA A 218 -5.68 -4.89 12.44
CA ALA A 218 -7.03 -4.51 12.03
C ALA A 218 -7.20 -2.99 11.81
N GLU A 219 -6.34 -2.19 12.45
CA GLU A 219 -6.28 -0.74 12.34
C GLU A 219 -5.41 -0.29 11.14
N GLY A 220 -4.69 -1.21 10.50
CA GLY A 220 -3.79 -0.97 9.38
C GLY A 220 -2.38 -0.52 9.80
N GLY A 221 -2.03 -0.70 11.08
CA GLY A 221 -0.67 -0.58 11.61
C GLY A 221 0.19 -1.76 11.19
N VAL A 222 1.48 -1.49 10.96
CA VAL A 222 2.46 -2.53 10.61
C VAL A 222 2.82 -3.32 11.87
N GLN A 223 2.47 -4.61 11.91
CA GLN A 223 2.90 -5.52 12.96
C GLN A 223 4.25 -6.15 12.65
N ASP A 224 4.50 -6.48 11.37
CA ASP A 224 5.72 -7.20 10.98
C ASP A 224 6.11 -6.94 9.51
N LEU A 225 7.41 -6.99 9.23
CA LEU A 225 7.97 -7.01 7.87
C LEU A 225 8.41 -8.45 7.59
N ALA A 226 7.43 -9.30 7.27
CA ALA A 226 7.59 -10.74 7.17
C ALA A 226 8.53 -11.18 6.04
N PHE A 227 8.66 -10.41 4.96
CA PHE A 227 9.65 -10.67 3.90
C PHE A 227 10.08 -9.32 3.32
N ASN A 228 11.37 -9.12 3.05
CA ASN A 228 11.91 -7.91 2.40
C ASN A 228 13.15 -8.25 1.57
N GLU A 229 12.90 -8.91 0.45
CA GLU A 229 13.96 -9.42 -0.41
C GLU A 229 14.02 -8.68 -1.73
N ILE A 230 15.17 -8.74 -2.40
CA ILE A 230 15.34 -8.25 -3.77
C ILE A 230 15.69 -9.44 -4.66
N GLY A 231 14.88 -9.65 -5.71
CA GLY A 231 15.14 -10.68 -6.71
C GLY A 231 14.57 -12.05 -6.34
N THR A 232 15.00 -13.07 -7.08
CA THR A 232 14.44 -14.43 -6.98
C THR A 232 14.95 -15.16 -5.75
N SER A 233 14.06 -15.79 -4.99
CA SER A 233 14.43 -16.74 -3.94
C SER A 233 14.76 -18.10 -4.56
N ALA A 234 15.95 -18.63 -4.30
CA ALA A 234 16.39 -19.94 -4.82
C ALA A 234 15.70 -21.14 -4.13
N ALA A 235 15.13 -20.93 -2.94
CA ALA A 235 14.33 -21.88 -2.19
C ALA A 235 13.22 -21.13 -1.42
N PRO A 236 12.13 -21.80 -1.04
CA PRO A 236 11.08 -21.19 -0.23
C PRO A 236 11.61 -20.73 1.12
N GLU A 237 11.25 -19.52 1.54
CA GLU A 237 11.67 -18.93 2.80
C GLU A 237 10.58 -19.05 3.86
N TRP A 238 10.99 -19.22 5.12
CA TRP A 238 10.11 -19.36 6.28
C TRP A 238 10.33 -18.22 7.24
N HIS A 239 9.26 -17.55 7.67
CA HIS A 239 9.29 -16.51 8.69
C HIS A 239 8.18 -16.76 9.70
N ARG A 240 8.50 -16.67 10.99
CA ARG A 240 7.52 -16.80 12.07
C ARG A 240 7.09 -15.41 12.53
N CYS A 241 5.84 -15.05 12.28
CA CYS A 241 5.25 -13.78 12.68
C CYS A 241 4.49 -13.99 13.99
N SER A 242 4.73 -13.15 15.00
CA SER A 242 3.94 -13.19 16.25
C SER A 242 2.72 -12.28 16.11
N ALA A 243 1.51 -12.85 16.06
CA ALA A 243 0.29 -12.05 16.12
C ALA A 243 0.13 -11.52 17.55
N THR A 244 0.46 -10.25 17.77
CA THR A 244 0.23 -9.58 19.06
C THR A 244 -1.06 -8.77 18.99
N GLY A 245 -2.20 -9.46 18.89
CA GLY A 245 -3.50 -8.84 19.07
C GLY A 245 -3.77 -8.62 20.56
N ARG A 246 -3.75 -7.36 21.04
CA ARG A 246 -4.33 -7.03 22.35
C ARG A 246 -5.84 -7.17 22.22
N THR A 247 -6.39 -8.30 22.67
CA THR A 247 -7.80 -8.42 23.02
C THR A 247 -8.08 -7.55 24.24
N THR A 248 -8.34 -6.25 24.04
CA THR A 248 -9.15 -5.51 25.02
C THR A 248 -10.59 -5.98 24.84
N SER A 249 -10.95 -7.03 25.56
CA SER A 249 -12.37 -7.32 25.84
C SER A 249 -12.92 -6.16 26.67
N MET A 250 -14.04 -5.58 26.22
CA MET A 250 -14.94 -4.82 27.09
C MET A 250 -15.84 -5.79 27.86
#